data_AF-A0A0H3KS54-F1
#
_entry.id   AF-A0A0H3KS54-F1
#
_cell.length_a   1.000
_cell.length_b   1.000
_cell.length_c   1.000
_cell.angle_alpha   90.00
_cell.angle_beta   90.00
_cell.angle_gamma   90.00
#
_symmetry.space_group_name_H-M   'P 1'
#
loop_
_entity.id
_entity.type
_entity.pdbx_description
1 polymer ?
#
loop_
_entity_poly.entity_id
_entity_poly.type
_entity_poly.pdbx_seq_one_letter_code
_entity_poly.pdbx_strand_id
1 'polypeptide(L)' 'MQATNTQHYGGYAVAPSAHRLPDGSFSSNLTLRRTGCRAEPTCYEFYSLDYFSSEEAALRHSARWARNWIDTRG' A
#
# COMPACT_ATOMS: atom_id res chain seq x y z
N MET A 1 8.90 -0.11 -16.05
CA MET A 1 8.93 1.14 -15.27
C MET A 1 7.89 1.00 -14.17
N GLN A 2 8.27 0.52 -12.98
CA GLN A 2 7.34 0.39 -11.86
C GLN A 2 7.02 1.81 -11.38
N ALA A 3 5.85 2.31 -11.74
CA ALA A 3 5.34 3.58 -11.25
C ALA A 3 5.01 3.40 -9.76
N THR A 4 6.01 3.57 -8.90
CA THR A 4 5.85 3.74 -7.46
C THR A 4 5.20 5.09 -7.21
N ASN A 5 3.95 5.21 -7.62
CA ASN A 5 3.16 6.43 -7.47
C ASN A 5 2.76 6.51 -6.00
N THR A 6 3.72 6.93 -5.16
CA THR A 6 3.51 7.11 -3.73
C THR A 6 2.53 8.26 -3.57
N GLN A 7 1.28 7.93 -3.26
CA GLN A 7 0.20 8.91 -3.16
C GLN A 7 0.20 9.47 -1.75
N HIS A 8 0.11 10.79 -1.60
CA HIS A 8 -0.04 11.40 -0.28
C HIS A 8 -1.53 11.62 -0.01
N TYR A 9 -2.06 11.02 1.05
CA TYR A 9 -3.48 11.11 1.43
C TYR A 9 -3.64 11.23 2.95
N GLY A 10 -4.38 12.22 3.43
CA GLY A 10 -4.68 12.39 4.87
C GLY A 10 -3.45 12.52 5.78
N GLY A 11 -2.32 13.04 5.26
CA GLY A 11 -1.05 13.10 6.00
C GLY A 11 -0.26 11.79 6.03
N TYR A 12 -0.63 10.81 5.20
CA TYR A 12 0.10 9.56 5.00
C TYR A 12 0.61 9.47 3.56
N ALA A 13 1.85 9.03 3.39
CA ALA A 13 2.41 8.56 2.13
C ALA A 13 2.02 7.09 1.93
N VAL A 14 1.26 6.84 0.88
CA VAL A 14 0.68 5.56 0.47
C VAL A 14 1.52 4.99 -0.66
N ALA A 15 2.24 3.91 -0.40
CA ALA A 15 3.05 3.20 -1.39
C ALA A 15 2.47 1.79 -1.61
N PRO A 16 1.58 1.62 -2.59
CA PRO A 16 1.11 0.30 -2.99
C PRO A 16 2.25 -0.45 -3.70
N SER A 17 2.42 -1.73 -3.39
CA SER A 17 3.39 -2.60 -4.04
C SER A 17 2.76 -3.96 -4.33
N ALA A 18 3.24 -4.63 -5.37
CA ALA A 18 2.80 -5.97 -5.71
C ALA A 18 4.03 -6.88 -5.70
N HIS A 19 3.96 -7.95 -4.93
CA HIS A 19 5.05 -8.92 -4.82
C HIS A 19 4.66 -10.20 -5.55
N ARG A 20 5.43 -10.57 -6.57
CA ARG A 20 5.20 -11.80 -7.33
C ARG A 20 5.75 -13.00 -6.57
N LEU A 21 4.90 -13.99 -6.32
CA LEU A 21 5.22 -15.24 -5.66
C LEU A 21 5.75 -16.28 -6.67
N PRO A 22 6.52 -17.27 -6.20
CA PRO A 22 7.01 -18.36 -7.03
C PRO A 22 5.86 -19.18 -7.66
N ASP A 23 4.70 -19.23 -7.03
CA ASP A 23 3.47 -19.87 -7.55
C ASP A 23 2.82 -19.11 -8.73
N GLY A 24 3.36 -17.97 -9.14
CA GLY A 24 2.83 -17.14 -10.23
C GLY A 24 1.71 -16.18 -9.82
N SER A 25 1.32 -16.17 -8.55
CA SER A 25 0.40 -15.20 -7.97
C SER A 25 1.14 -13.91 -7.55
N PHE A 26 0.40 -12.83 -7.33
CA PHE A 26 0.90 -11.54 -6.84
C PHE A 26 0.24 -11.20 -5.50
N SER A 27 1.04 -11.10 -4.45
CA SER A 27 0.61 -10.52 -3.18
C SER A 27 0.44 -9.01 -3.33
N SER A 28 -0.70 -8.51 -2.88
CA SER A 28 -0.93 -7.08 -2.69
C SER A 28 -0.29 -6.64 -1.38
N ASN A 29 0.72 -5.78 -1.50
CA ASN A 29 1.45 -5.21 -0.38
C ASN A 29 1.20 -3.70 -0.33
N LEU A 30 1.35 -3.13 0.86
CA LEU A 30 1.09 -1.72 1.09
C LEU A 30 1.99 -1.18 2.20
N THR A 31 2.64 -0.06 1.92
CA THR A 31 3.35 0.71 2.94
C THR A 31 2.66 2.06 3.12
N LEU A 32 2.30 2.36 4.36
CA LEU A 32 1.76 3.65 4.78
C LEU A 32 2.76 4.32 5.70
N ARG A 33 3.24 5.51 5.33
CA ARG A 33 4.15 6.28 6.17
C ARG A 33 3.52 7.60 6.54
N ARG A 34 3.31 7.86 7.83
CA ARG A 34 2.78 9.15 8.27
C ARG A 34 3.82 10.24 8.04
N THR A 35 3.47 11.26 7.28
CA THR A 35 4.31 12.41 6.95
C THR A 35 3.74 13.64 7.65
N GLY A 36 4.31 14.05 8.79
CA GLY A 36 3.90 15.30 9.45
C GLY A 36 3.89 15.33 10.98
N CYS A 37 4.16 14.22 11.67
CA CYS A 37 4.29 14.26 13.14
C CYS A 37 5.77 14.48 13.53
N ARG A 38 6.00 15.41 14.46
CA ARG A 38 7.28 15.62 15.15
C ARG A 38 7.68 14.43 16.05
N ALA A 39 6.70 13.57 16.37
CA ALA A 39 6.92 12.28 17.01
C ALA A 39 7.13 11.21 15.93
N GLU A 40 8.11 10.33 16.16
CA GLU A 40 8.57 9.19 15.34
C GLU A 40 7.73 8.85 14.10
N PRO A 41 8.34 8.75 12.90
CA PRO A 41 7.63 8.45 11.66
C PRO A 41 6.88 7.13 11.82
N THR A 42 5.56 7.19 11.89
CA THR A 42 4.74 5.98 12.01
C THR A 42 4.63 5.33 10.64
N CYS A 43 5.39 4.26 10.45
CA CYS A 43 5.35 3.42 9.27
C CYS A 43 4.48 2.18 9.58
N TYR A 44 3.51 1.91 8.73
CA TYR A 44 2.72 0.70 8.74
C TYR A 44 2.97 -0.05 7.44
N GLU A 45 3.38 -1.30 7.57
CA GLU A 45 3.63 -2.17 6.44
C GLU A 45 2.67 -3.34 6.51
N PHE A 46 1.88 -3.48 5.46
CA PHE A 46 0.94 -4.56 5.28
C PHE A 46 1.43 -5.44 4.14
N TYR A 47 1.58 -6.72 4.46
CA TYR A 47 2.07 -7.73 3.55
C TYR A 47 0.94 -8.71 3.28
N SER A 48 0.78 -9.10 2.00
CA SER A 48 -0.23 -10.08 1.58
C SER A 48 -1.64 -9.72 2.04
N LEU A 49 -2.08 -8.48 1.75
CA LEU A 49 -3.47 -8.07 1.99
C LEU A 49 -4.44 -9.01 1.27
N ASP A 50 -4.12 -9.36 0.03
CA ASP A 50 -4.85 -10.31 -0.80
C ASP A 50 -3.94 -10.82 -1.93
N TYR A 51 -4.34 -11.89 -2.60
CA TYR A 51 -3.56 -12.57 -3.65
C TYR A 51 -4.27 -12.46 -4.99
N PHE A 52 -3.58 -11.88 -5.97
CA PHE A 52 -4.13 -11.64 -7.29
C PHE A 52 -3.34 -12.38 -8.37
N SER A 53 -4.01 -12.76 -9.45
CA SER A 53 -3.36 -13.31 -10.64
C SER A 53 -2.64 -12.24 -11.48
N SER A 54 -2.81 -10.96 -11.15
CA SER A 54 -2.27 -9.83 -11.93
C SER A 54 -1.72 -8.72 -11.03
N GLU A 55 -0.55 -8.20 -11.40
CA GLU A 55 0.13 -7.10 -10.70
C GLU A 55 -0.76 -5.85 -10.58
N GLU A 56 -1.42 -5.45 -11.66
CA GLU A 56 -2.31 -4.28 -11.67
C GLU A 56 -3.52 -4.44 -10.74
N ALA A 57 -4.03 -5.67 -10.56
CA ALA A 57 -5.12 -5.93 -9.64
C ALA A 57 -4.64 -5.79 -8.19
N ALA A 58 -3.46 -6.34 -7.88
CA ALA A 58 -2.81 -6.19 -6.59
C ALA A 58 -2.54 -4.72 -6.24
N LEU A 59 -2.02 -3.92 -7.17
CA LEU A 59 -1.72 -2.51 -6.96
C LEU A 59 -2.98 -1.65 -6.78
N ARG A 60 -4.02 -1.86 -7.62
CA ARG A 60 -5.29 -1.12 -7.47
C ARG A 60 -5.99 -1.46 -6.16
N HIS A 61 -5.93 -2.73 -5.73
CA HIS A 61 -6.51 -3.16 -4.47
C HIS A 61 -5.83 -2.48 -3.28
N SER A 62 -4.50 -2.55 -3.17
CA SER A 62 -3.76 -1.92 -2.06
C SER A 62 -3.96 -0.41 -2.02
N ALA A 63 -3.98 0.27 -3.17
CA ALA A 63 -4.24 1.72 -3.23
C ALA A 63 -5.65 2.11 -2.76
N ARG A 64 -6.67 1.30 -3.05
CA ARG A 64 -8.04 1.53 -2.57
C ARG A 64 -8.15 1.21 -1.08
N TRP A 65 -7.57 0.09 -0.66
CA TRP A 65 -7.56 -0.35 0.74
C TRP A 65 -6.89 0.69 1.64
N ALA A 66 -5.74 1.23 1.21
CA ALA A 66 -5.02 2.29 1.91
C ALA A 66 -5.89 3.50 2.22
N ARG A 67 -6.61 4.02 1.22
CA ARG A 67 -7.50 5.17 1.40
C ARG A 67 -8.60 4.88 2.41
N ASN A 68 -9.23 3.70 2.31
CA ASN A 68 -10.26 3.28 3.25
C ASN A 68 -9.73 3.12 4.68
N TRP A 69 -8.53 2.55 4.83
CA TRP A 69 -7.88 2.40 6.13
C TRP A 69 -7.53 3.75 6.77
N ILE A 70 -7.04 4.71 5.98
CA ILE A 70 -6.76 6.08 6.44
C ILE A 70 -8.07 6.76 6.86
N ASP A 71 -9.13 6.63 6.07
CA ASP A 71 -10.46 7.20 6.36
C ASP A 71 -11.07 6.61 7.64
N THR A 72 -10.88 5.32 7.89
CA THR A 72 -11.33 4.67 9.14
C THR A 72 -10.52 5.10 10.37
N ARG A 73 -9.30 5.64 10.17
CA ARG A 73 -8.35 6.01 11.23
C ARG A 73 -8.27 7.51 11.50
N GLY A 74 -8.67 8.35 10.55
CA GLY A 74 -8.66 9.81 10.62
C GLY A 74 -9.90 10.35 11.28
#